data_AF-A0AAV5EUK6-F1
#
_entry.id   AF-A0AAV5EUK6-F1
#
_cell.length_a   1.000
_cell.length_b   1.000
_cell.length_c   1.000
_cell.angle_alpha   90.00
_cell.angle_beta   90.00
_cell.angle_gamma   90.00
#
_symmetry.space_group_name_H-M   'P 1'
#
loop_
_entity.id
_entity.type
_entity.pdbx_description
1 polymer ?
#
loop_
_entity_poly.entity_id
_entity_poly.type
_entity_poly.pdbx_seq_one_letter_code
_entity_poly.pdbx_strand_id
1 'polypeptide(L)'
;MDSMIVEVDEDPCETLMYVAAQTKELVRVEKELYSRVMRQWHPCPTAVAAATLHGCFGALLKHYMAAEEDDPAAADAVREQMAPYDVDSTIFGLVKGWMDERLTIGAECVRRARDSESWNPGSKSELYAQSAVDLMKLAKVTVDELLEIQVAGQPPACREELLQHLVDGIDQLVHQYALLVASCGRW
;
A
#
# COMPACT_ATOMS: atom_id res chain seq x y z
N MET A 1 -7.30 9.32 58.75
CA MET A 1 -6.50 8.54 57.78
C MET A 1 -6.95 9.02 56.43
N ASP A 2 -6.35 10.11 55.97
CA ASP A 2 -6.53 10.57 54.60
C ASP A 2 -5.83 9.56 53.69
N SER A 3 -6.61 8.94 52.83
CA SER A 3 -6.13 8.03 51.80
C SER A 3 -5.31 8.84 50.81
N MET A 4 -3.98 8.69 50.84
CA MET A 4 -3.12 9.14 49.76
C MET A 4 -3.51 8.38 48.50
N ILE A 5 -4.28 9.02 47.64
CA ILE A 5 -4.37 8.63 46.24
C ILE A 5 -3.02 9.03 45.66
N VAL A 6 -2.15 8.04 45.47
CA VAL A 6 -0.97 8.22 44.63
C VAL A 6 -1.50 8.31 43.22
N GLU A 7 -1.61 9.52 42.68
CA GLU A 7 -1.70 9.69 41.23
C GLU A 7 -0.39 9.12 40.68
N VAL A 8 -0.47 7.92 40.10
CA VAL A 8 0.60 7.39 39.28
C VAL A 8 0.61 8.31 38.07
N ASP A 9 1.55 9.26 38.07
CA ASP A 9 1.88 10.04 36.88
C ASP A 9 2.40 9.04 35.85
N GLU A 10 1.49 8.51 35.01
CA GLU A 10 1.86 7.62 33.92
C GLU A 10 2.75 8.42 32.98
N ASP A 11 4.02 8.02 32.86
CA ASP A 11 4.95 8.64 31.92
C ASP A 11 4.33 8.58 30.51
N PRO A 12 3.99 9.74 29.91
CA PRO A 12 3.35 9.75 28.61
C PRO A 12 4.23 9.13 27.51
N CYS A 13 5.56 9.18 27.67
CA CYS A 13 6.50 8.49 26.78
C CYS A 13 6.31 6.97 26.83
N GLU A 14 6.27 6.37 28.03
CA GLU A 14 5.98 4.94 28.19
C GLU A 14 4.64 4.55 27.58
N THR A 15 3.61 5.38 27.78
CA THR A 15 2.29 5.15 27.19
C THR A 15 2.32 5.16 25.66
N LEU A 16 2.97 6.16 25.05
CA LEU A 16 3.12 6.24 23.58
C LEU A 16 3.89 5.05 23.02
N MET A 17 4.97 4.64 23.70
CA MET A 17 5.77 3.48 23.31
C MET A 17 4.96 2.19 23.38
N TYR A 18 4.13 2.01 24.41
CA TYR A 18 3.22 0.88 24.53
C TYR A 18 2.19 0.85 23.39
N VAL A 19 1.52 1.97 23.10
CA VAL A 19 0.51 2.04 22.03
C VAL A 19 1.16 1.81 20.65
N ALA A 20 2.36 2.34 20.42
CA ALA A 20 3.12 2.09 19.18
C ALA A 20 3.45 0.60 19.01
N ALA A 21 3.85 -0.08 20.10
CA ALA A 21 4.11 -1.51 20.09
C ALA A 21 2.84 -2.33 19.79
N GLN A 22 1.70 -1.98 20.41
CA GLN A 22 0.42 -2.64 20.15
C GLN A 22 -0.07 -2.42 18.71
N THR A 23 0.16 -1.23 18.16
CA THR A 23 -0.16 -0.93 16.75
C THR A 23 0.61 -1.85 15.81
N LYS A 24 1.92 -2.04 16.02
CA LYS A 24 2.73 -3.00 15.24
C LYS A 24 2.22 -4.43 15.37
N GLU A 25 1.90 -4.87 16.59
CA GLU A 25 1.41 -6.21 16.83
C GLU A 25 0.05 -6.47 16.16
N LEU A 26 -0.85 -5.49 16.19
CA LEU A 26 -2.14 -5.61 15.53
C LEU A 26 -2.02 -5.69 14.00
N VAL A 27 -1.07 -4.93 13.40
CA VAL A 27 -0.74 -5.06 11.97
C VAL A 27 -0.18 -6.45 11.65
N ARG A 28 0.68 -6.99 12.52
CA ARG A 28 1.23 -8.35 12.36
C ARG A 28 0.12 -9.40 12.41
N VAL A 29 -0.78 -9.29 13.38
CA VAL A 29 -1.94 -10.18 13.55
C VAL A 29 -2.88 -10.10 12.34
N GLU A 30 -3.17 -8.90 11.84
CA GLU A 30 -3.89 -8.73 10.58
C GLU A 30 -3.19 -9.49 9.46
N LYS A 31 -1.87 -9.26 9.28
CA LYS A 31 -1.10 -9.82 8.16
C LYS A 31 -1.09 -11.34 8.18
N GLU A 32 -0.90 -11.94 9.34
CA GLU A 32 -0.70 -13.39 9.47
C GLU A 32 -2.02 -14.17 9.51
N LEU A 33 -3.05 -13.63 10.16
CA LEU A 33 -4.28 -14.38 10.43
C LEU A 33 -5.43 -13.97 9.53
N TYR A 34 -5.59 -12.67 9.29
CA TYR A 34 -6.79 -12.14 8.66
C TYR A 34 -6.61 -11.75 7.20
N SER A 35 -5.40 -11.40 6.77
CA SER A 35 -5.14 -10.92 5.41
C SER A 35 -5.62 -11.90 4.34
N ARG A 36 -5.45 -13.21 4.55
CA ARG A 36 -5.93 -14.25 3.64
C ARG A 36 -7.44 -14.24 3.46
N VAL A 37 -8.19 -14.01 4.55
CA VAL A 37 -9.65 -13.97 4.55
C VAL A 37 -10.15 -12.64 3.99
N MET A 38 -9.45 -11.53 4.27
CA MET A 38 -9.84 -10.19 3.83
C MET A 38 -9.46 -9.88 2.39
N ARG A 39 -8.43 -10.53 1.83
CA ARG A 39 -7.99 -10.35 0.42
C ARG A 39 -9.08 -10.62 -0.61
N GLN A 40 -10.13 -11.38 -0.27
CA GLN A 40 -11.26 -11.61 -1.15
C GLN A 40 -12.20 -10.38 -1.26
N TRP A 41 -12.12 -9.44 -0.32
CA TRP A 41 -12.96 -8.25 -0.24
C TRP A 41 -12.18 -6.96 -0.47
N HIS A 42 -10.87 -6.97 -0.23
CA HIS A 42 -10.02 -5.80 -0.40
C HIS A 42 -8.64 -6.21 -0.94
N PRO A 43 -8.08 -5.50 -1.94
CA PRO A 43 -6.83 -5.88 -2.63
C PRO A 43 -5.59 -5.90 -1.72
N CYS A 44 -5.49 -4.98 -0.76
CA CYS A 44 -4.37 -4.89 0.18
C CYS A 44 -4.83 -4.56 1.61
N PRO A 45 -5.47 -5.51 2.34
CA PRO A 45 -6.08 -5.24 3.64
C PRO A 45 -5.04 -4.88 4.72
N THR A 46 -3.84 -5.47 4.64
CA THR A 46 -2.73 -5.17 5.55
C THR A 46 -2.24 -3.74 5.44
N ALA A 47 -2.12 -3.20 4.23
CA ALA A 47 -1.73 -1.80 4.05
C ALA A 47 -2.78 -0.85 4.65
N VAL A 48 -4.06 -1.14 4.43
CA VAL A 48 -5.16 -0.32 4.98
C VAL A 48 -5.21 -0.40 6.51
N ALA A 49 -5.08 -1.59 7.09
CA ALA A 49 -5.03 -1.75 8.54
C ALA A 49 -3.83 -1.00 9.15
N ALA A 50 -2.64 -1.17 8.57
CA ALA A 50 -1.43 -0.47 9.01
C ALA A 50 -1.58 1.04 8.95
N ALA A 51 -2.08 1.57 7.83
CA ALA A 51 -2.24 3.00 7.68
C ALA A 51 -3.38 3.57 8.55
N THR A 52 -4.46 2.82 8.76
CA THR A 52 -5.53 3.24 9.69
C THR A 52 -5.02 3.35 11.12
N LEU A 53 -4.32 2.30 11.60
CA LEU A 53 -3.75 2.30 12.95
C LEU A 53 -2.66 3.36 13.10
N HIS A 54 -1.82 3.54 12.08
CA HIS A 54 -0.82 4.60 12.03
C HIS A 54 -1.46 5.99 12.12
N GLY A 55 -2.54 6.25 11.37
CA GLY A 55 -3.28 7.51 11.42
C GLY A 55 -3.89 7.78 12.79
N CYS A 56 -4.50 6.76 13.42
CA CYS A 56 -5.03 6.86 14.78
C CYS A 56 -3.93 7.18 15.81
N PHE A 57 -2.80 6.48 15.74
CA PHE A 57 -1.66 6.75 16.60
C PHE A 57 -1.07 8.15 16.35
N GLY A 58 -0.95 8.57 15.09
CA GLY A 58 -0.47 9.90 14.73
C GLY A 58 -1.35 11.04 15.26
N ALA A 59 -2.66 10.83 15.36
CA ALA A 59 -3.56 11.79 16.00
C ALA A 59 -3.27 11.89 17.51
N LEU A 60 -3.08 10.76 18.20
CA LEU A 60 -2.70 10.73 19.62
C LEU A 60 -1.36 11.43 19.85
N LEU A 61 -0.36 11.13 19.02
CA LEU A 61 0.96 11.74 19.09
C LEU A 61 0.90 13.27 18.91
N LYS A 62 0.09 13.77 17.96
CA LYS A 62 -0.11 15.21 17.77
C LYS A 62 -0.70 15.88 19.00
N HIS A 63 -1.69 15.27 19.64
CA HIS A 63 -2.25 15.79 20.88
C HIS A 63 -1.21 15.84 22.00
N TYR A 64 -0.36 14.83 22.10
CA TYR A 64 0.73 14.81 23.08
C TYR A 64 1.78 15.90 22.81
N MET A 65 2.27 16.01 21.57
CA MET A 65 3.24 17.06 21.20
C MET A 65 2.70 18.47 21.41
N ALA A 66 1.39 18.70 21.23
CA ALA A 66 0.76 19.99 21.50
C ALA A 66 0.69 20.32 23.02
N ALA A 67 0.71 19.31 23.89
CA ALA A 67 0.76 19.51 25.34
C ALA A 67 2.18 19.85 25.82
N GLU A 68 3.21 19.44 25.07
CA GLU A 68 4.64 19.66 25.35
C GLU A 68 5.21 20.88 24.60
N GLU A 69 4.38 21.81 24.12
CA GLU A 69 4.83 22.99 23.34
C GLU A 69 5.86 23.86 24.06
N ASP A 70 5.85 23.85 25.40
CA ASP A 70 6.80 24.60 26.25
C ASP A 70 8.11 23.83 26.53
N ASP A 71 8.23 22.55 26.15
CA ASP A 71 9.45 21.73 26.29
C ASP A 71 9.85 21.06 24.95
N PRO A 72 10.61 21.76 24.07
CA PRO A 72 11.05 21.20 22.81
C PRO A 72 12.00 20.00 22.97
N ALA A 73 12.70 19.87 24.11
CA ALA A 73 13.59 18.74 24.34
C ALA A 73 12.80 17.45 24.60
N ALA A 74 11.66 17.53 25.29
CA ALA A 74 10.73 16.41 25.45
C ALA A 74 10.14 15.97 24.10
N ALA A 75 9.70 16.92 23.27
CA ALA A 75 9.18 16.61 21.93
C ALA A 75 10.23 15.95 21.00
N ASP A 76 11.48 16.42 21.03
CA ASP A 76 12.58 15.81 20.27
C ASP A 76 12.93 14.40 20.78
N ALA A 77 12.94 14.18 22.10
CA ALA A 77 13.18 12.87 22.68
C ALA A 77 12.11 11.84 22.25
N VAL A 78 10.85 12.25 22.16
CA VAL A 78 9.76 11.41 21.64
C VAL A 78 9.99 11.07 20.18
N ARG A 79 10.31 12.06 19.33
CA ARG A 79 10.59 11.84 17.90
C ARG A 79 11.73 10.85 17.67
N GLU A 80 12.82 10.96 18.44
CA GLU A 80 13.96 10.03 18.36
C GLU A 80 13.58 8.61 18.79
N GLN A 81 12.82 8.46 19.88
CA GLN A 81 12.31 7.15 20.33
C GLN A 81 11.34 6.52 19.32
N MET A 82 10.65 7.36 18.53
CA MET A 82 9.72 6.95 17.50
C MET A 82 10.37 6.61 16.16
N ALA A 83 11.60 7.04 15.88
CA ALA A 83 12.33 6.76 14.63
C ALA A 83 12.42 5.26 14.23
N PRO A 84 12.56 4.28 15.16
CA PRO A 84 12.53 2.84 14.84
C PRO A 84 11.14 2.32 14.38
N TYR A 85 10.12 3.17 14.41
CA TYR A 85 8.74 2.85 14.04
C TYR A 85 8.38 3.53 12.72
N ASP A 86 9.29 3.52 11.73
CA ASP A 86 9.01 3.96 10.35
C ASP A 86 7.92 3.07 9.68
N VAL A 87 6.70 3.30 10.12
CA VAL A 87 5.47 2.62 9.70
C VAL A 87 5.10 3.09 8.30
N ASP A 88 5.45 4.32 7.92
CA ASP A 88 5.28 4.84 6.56
C ASP A 88 6.04 3.98 5.55
N SER A 89 7.30 3.64 5.80
CA SER A 89 8.08 2.71 4.96
C SER A 89 7.48 1.30 4.92
N THR A 90 6.89 0.84 6.02
CA THR A 90 6.19 -0.46 6.06
C THR A 90 4.93 -0.44 5.20
N ILE A 91 4.08 0.58 5.34
CA ILE A 91 2.87 0.78 4.52
C ILE A 91 3.27 0.90 3.05
N PHE A 92 4.26 1.75 2.74
CA PHE A 92 4.78 1.92 1.40
C PHE A 92 5.24 0.58 0.80
N GLY A 93 6.03 -0.21 1.54
CA GLY A 93 6.48 -1.53 1.10
C GLY A 93 5.34 -2.52 0.86
N LEU A 94 4.29 -2.49 1.68
CA LEU A 94 3.10 -3.33 1.49
C LEU A 94 2.32 -2.96 0.23
N VAL A 95 2.09 -1.66 -0.01
CA VAL A 95 1.40 -1.18 -1.21
C VAL A 95 2.24 -1.47 -2.45
N LYS A 96 3.54 -1.18 -2.42
CA LYS A 96 4.46 -1.46 -3.52
C LYS A 96 4.53 -2.95 -3.85
N GLY A 97 4.65 -3.82 -2.84
CA GLY A 97 4.65 -5.26 -3.04
C GLY A 97 3.36 -5.77 -3.68
N TRP A 98 2.21 -5.24 -3.27
CA TRP A 98 0.93 -5.52 -3.94
C TRP A 98 0.93 -5.05 -5.40
N MET A 99 1.46 -3.87 -5.72
CA MET A 99 1.60 -3.40 -7.11
C MET A 99 2.48 -4.35 -7.94
N ASP A 100 3.61 -4.77 -7.39
CA ASP A 100 4.55 -5.68 -8.07
C ASP A 100 3.88 -7.03 -8.37
N GLU A 101 3.05 -7.55 -7.47
CA GLU A 101 2.24 -8.75 -7.70
C GLU A 101 1.27 -8.55 -8.90
N ARG A 102 0.59 -7.40 -8.96
CA ARG A 102 -0.35 -7.06 -10.04
C ARG A 102 0.34 -6.90 -11.39
N LEU A 103 1.47 -6.21 -11.42
CA LEU A 103 2.29 -6.02 -12.62
C LEU A 103 2.84 -7.37 -13.12
N THR A 104 3.23 -8.25 -12.20
CA THR A 104 3.67 -9.62 -12.53
C THR A 104 2.55 -10.42 -13.21
N ILE A 105 1.32 -10.33 -12.72
CA ILE A 105 0.14 -10.96 -13.36
C ILE A 105 -0.05 -10.41 -14.79
N GLY A 106 0.10 -9.09 -14.97
CA GLY A 106 0.04 -8.45 -16.28
C GLY A 106 1.12 -8.95 -17.24
N ALA A 107 2.37 -9.05 -16.77
CA ALA A 107 3.49 -9.54 -17.57
C ALA A 107 3.26 -10.99 -18.02
N GLU A 108 2.71 -11.83 -17.15
CA GLU A 108 2.33 -13.20 -17.48
C GLU A 108 1.19 -13.25 -18.51
N CYS A 109 0.22 -12.32 -18.44
CA CYS A 109 -0.84 -12.18 -19.45
C CYS A 109 -0.24 -11.88 -20.83
N VAL A 110 0.67 -10.90 -20.92
CA VAL A 110 1.38 -10.56 -22.17
C VAL A 110 2.19 -11.75 -22.68
N ARG A 111 2.93 -12.43 -21.80
CA ARG A 111 3.75 -13.59 -22.17
C ARG A 111 2.88 -14.72 -22.73
N ARG A 112 1.74 -15.03 -22.11
CA ARG A 112 0.81 -16.07 -22.57
C ARG A 112 0.14 -15.72 -23.89
N ALA A 113 -0.20 -14.45 -24.11
CA ALA A 113 -0.82 -13.99 -25.35
C ALA A 113 0.01 -14.33 -26.59
N ARG A 114 1.35 -14.35 -26.46
CA ARG A 114 2.26 -14.77 -27.53
C ARG A 114 1.93 -16.15 -28.09
N ASP A 115 1.65 -17.10 -27.21
CA ASP A 115 1.53 -18.51 -27.56
C ASP A 115 0.08 -18.93 -27.80
N SER A 116 -0.88 -18.28 -27.12
CA SER A 116 -2.28 -18.68 -27.14
C SER A 116 -3.16 -17.91 -28.14
N GLU A 117 -2.75 -16.71 -28.57
CA GLU A 117 -3.60 -15.85 -29.37
C GLU A 117 -3.35 -15.98 -30.88
N SER A 118 -4.43 -16.06 -31.66
CA SER A 118 -4.36 -15.93 -33.11
C SER A 118 -4.23 -14.46 -33.48
N TRP A 119 -3.08 -14.10 -34.07
CA TRP A 119 -2.75 -12.74 -34.49
C TRP A 119 -3.18 -12.43 -35.94
N ASN A 120 -4.19 -13.16 -36.45
CA ASN A 120 -4.79 -12.89 -37.75
C ASN A 120 -6.05 -12.02 -37.55
N PRO A 121 -6.11 -10.78 -38.08
CA PRO A 121 -7.28 -9.92 -37.97
C PRO A 121 -8.57 -10.57 -38.47
N GLY A 122 -8.49 -11.40 -39.51
CA GLY A 122 -9.64 -12.07 -40.11
C GLY A 122 -10.19 -13.26 -39.30
N SER A 123 -9.47 -13.74 -38.28
CA SER A 123 -9.92 -14.87 -37.45
C SER A 123 -10.62 -14.46 -36.16
N LYS A 124 -10.79 -13.16 -35.91
CA LYS A 124 -11.43 -12.64 -34.70
C LYS A 124 -12.86 -12.20 -35.00
N SER A 125 -13.80 -12.57 -34.12
CA SER A 125 -15.19 -12.08 -34.18
C SER A 125 -15.30 -10.59 -33.82
N GLU A 126 -14.34 -10.09 -33.03
CA GLU A 126 -14.23 -8.70 -32.59
C GLU A 126 -12.92 -8.08 -33.10
N LEU A 127 -12.88 -6.75 -33.28
CA LEU A 127 -11.71 -6.04 -33.85
C LEU A 127 -10.51 -5.97 -32.89
N TYR A 128 -10.61 -6.55 -31.70
CA TYR A 128 -9.59 -6.49 -30.66
C TYR A 128 -9.24 -7.89 -30.15
N ALA A 129 -7.99 -8.02 -29.71
CA ALA A 129 -7.45 -9.22 -29.07
C ALA A 129 -8.01 -9.37 -27.65
N GLN A 130 -8.33 -10.60 -27.22
CA GLN A 130 -8.87 -10.82 -25.87
C GLN A 130 -7.81 -10.51 -24.81
N SER A 131 -6.54 -10.83 -25.07
CA SER A 131 -5.45 -10.48 -24.15
C SER A 131 -5.27 -8.97 -23.98
N ALA A 132 -5.53 -8.16 -25.01
CA ALA A 132 -5.56 -6.70 -24.87
C ALA A 132 -6.65 -6.26 -23.90
N VAL A 133 -7.85 -6.84 -24.01
CA VAL A 133 -8.97 -6.53 -23.12
C VAL A 133 -8.63 -6.89 -21.68
N ASP A 134 -8.07 -8.08 -21.46
CA ASP A 134 -7.73 -8.55 -20.11
C ASP A 134 -6.61 -7.73 -19.48
N LEU A 135 -5.58 -7.36 -20.26
CA LEU A 135 -4.50 -6.49 -19.81
C LEU A 135 -5.02 -5.10 -19.43
N MET A 136 -5.86 -4.49 -20.28
CA MET A 136 -6.41 -3.15 -20.01
C MET A 136 -7.38 -3.16 -18.83
N LYS A 137 -8.17 -4.23 -18.66
CA LYS A 137 -9.00 -4.42 -17.46
C LYS A 137 -8.15 -4.52 -16.20
N LEU A 138 -7.09 -5.32 -16.23
CA LEU A 138 -6.17 -5.46 -15.09
C LEU A 138 -5.54 -4.11 -14.73
N ALA A 139 -5.04 -3.37 -15.73
CA ALA A 139 -4.46 -2.04 -15.54
C ALA A 139 -5.47 -1.08 -14.88
N LYS A 140 -6.69 -0.99 -15.45
CA LYS A 140 -7.75 -0.15 -14.91
C LYS A 140 -8.10 -0.50 -13.47
N VAL A 141 -8.40 -1.76 -13.20
CA VAL A 141 -8.77 -2.22 -11.84
C VAL A 141 -7.64 -1.94 -10.85
N THR A 142 -6.38 -2.12 -11.26
CA THR A 142 -5.23 -1.84 -10.38
C THR A 142 -5.11 -0.34 -10.05
N VAL A 143 -5.39 0.55 -11.00
CA VAL A 143 -5.41 2.00 -10.74
C VAL A 143 -6.55 2.36 -9.81
N ASP A 144 -7.77 1.85 -10.05
CA ASP A 144 -8.93 2.11 -9.21
C ASP A 144 -8.69 1.61 -7.77
N GLU A 145 -8.19 0.38 -7.60
CA GLU A 145 -7.83 -0.22 -6.31
C GLU A 145 -6.73 0.55 -5.57
N LEU A 146 -5.73 1.10 -6.28
CA LEU A 146 -4.71 1.94 -5.65
C LEU A 146 -5.34 3.19 -5.04
N LEU A 147 -6.28 3.82 -5.74
CA LEU A 147 -6.96 5.01 -5.25
C LEU A 147 -7.84 4.71 -4.03
N GLU A 148 -8.39 3.50 -3.93
CA GLU A 148 -9.11 3.02 -2.74
C GLU A 148 -8.17 2.70 -1.57
N ILE A 149 -6.99 2.13 -1.84
CA ILE A 149 -5.97 1.83 -0.83
C ILE A 149 -5.38 3.11 -0.21
N GLN A 150 -5.38 4.24 -0.93
CA GLN A 150 -4.81 5.51 -0.44
C GLN A 150 -5.48 5.93 0.87
N VAL A 151 -4.81 5.62 1.98
CA VAL A 151 -5.28 5.93 3.32
C VAL A 151 -4.98 7.39 3.64
N ALA A 152 -5.95 8.04 4.28
CA ALA A 152 -5.80 9.40 4.76
C ALA A 152 -4.57 9.53 5.69
N GLY A 153 -3.62 10.40 5.36
CA GLY A 153 -2.48 10.74 6.21
C GLY A 153 -1.09 10.47 5.64
N GLN A 154 -0.96 9.74 4.53
CA GLN A 154 0.36 9.53 3.90
C GLN A 154 0.97 10.84 3.36
N PRO A 155 2.31 11.02 3.45
CA PRO A 155 2.97 12.17 2.86
C PRO A 155 2.73 12.25 1.33
N PRO A 156 2.58 13.47 0.76
CA PRO A 156 2.39 13.65 -0.68
C PRO A 156 3.49 13.00 -1.53
N ALA A 157 4.74 13.08 -1.08
CA ALA A 157 5.90 12.48 -1.77
C ALA A 157 5.77 10.95 -1.91
N CYS A 158 5.40 10.24 -0.84
CA CYS A 158 5.20 8.79 -0.89
C CYS A 158 4.07 8.41 -1.85
N ARG A 159 3.01 9.22 -1.91
CA ARG A 159 1.90 9.01 -2.85
C ARG A 159 2.35 9.17 -4.30
N GLU A 160 3.13 10.20 -4.60
CA GLU A 160 3.65 10.45 -5.95
C GLU A 160 4.61 9.33 -6.40
N GLU A 161 5.47 8.84 -5.52
CA GLU A 161 6.35 7.71 -5.82
C GLU A 161 5.59 6.42 -6.15
N LEU A 162 4.55 6.07 -5.37
CA LEU A 162 3.71 4.91 -5.64
C LEU A 162 2.94 5.04 -6.97
N LEU A 163 2.42 6.24 -7.26
CA LEU A 163 1.74 6.52 -8.52
C LEU A 163 2.69 6.38 -9.70
N GLN A 164 3.90 6.96 -9.60
CA GLN A 164 4.90 6.87 -10.66
C GLN A 164 5.32 5.43 -10.91
N HIS A 165 5.57 4.64 -9.85
CA HIS A 165 5.90 3.22 -9.96
C HIS A 165 4.82 2.43 -10.71
N LEU A 166 3.55 2.66 -10.39
CA LEU A 166 2.44 2.00 -11.09
C LEU A 166 2.34 2.43 -12.56
N VAL A 167 2.49 3.73 -12.85
CA VAL A 167 2.44 4.27 -14.22
C VAL A 167 3.55 3.68 -15.07
N ASP A 168 4.79 3.67 -14.57
CA ASP A 168 5.94 3.11 -15.28
C ASP A 168 5.76 1.61 -15.55
N GLY A 169 5.24 0.87 -14.56
CA GLY A 169 4.93 -0.55 -14.71
C GLY A 169 3.86 -0.82 -15.77
N ILE A 170 2.77 -0.06 -15.78
CA ILE A 170 1.71 -0.19 -16.79
C ILE A 170 2.23 0.19 -18.18
N ASP A 171 3.00 1.27 -18.30
CA ASP A 171 3.62 1.68 -19.56
C ASP A 171 4.50 0.56 -20.12
N GLN A 172 5.35 -0.03 -19.27
CA GLN A 172 6.19 -1.15 -19.67
C GLN A 172 5.38 -2.35 -20.18
N LEU A 173 4.28 -2.70 -19.50
CA LEU A 173 3.40 -3.79 -19.94
C LEU A 173 2.75 -3.51 -21.30
N VAL A 174 2.21 -2.30 -21.48
CA VAL A 174 1.57 -1.89 -22.73
C VAL A 174 2.59 -1.84 -23.86
N HIS A 175 3.79 -1.32 -23.60
CA HIS A 175 4.88 -1.29 -24.56
C HIS A 175 5.31 -2.70 -24.99
N GLN A 176 5.51 -3.61 -24.04
CA GLN A 176 5.83 -5.01 -24.32
C GLN A 176 4.73 -5.70 -25.13
N TYR A 177 3.47 -5.45 -24.80
CA TYR A 177 2.33 -5.97 -25.57
C TYR A 177 2.31 -5.44 -27.00
N ALA A 178 2.58 -4.15 -27.21
CA ALA A 178 2.65 -3.57 -28.55
C ALA A 178 3.78 -4.18 -29.40
N LEU A 179 4.96 -4.38 -28.80
CA LEU A 179 6.09 -5.06 -29.45
C LEU A 179 5.74 -6.50 -29.82
N LEU A 180 5.06 -7.22 -28.94
CA LEU A 180 4.59 -8.58 -29.19
C LEU A 180 3.68 -8.61 -30.43
N VAL A 181 2.64 -7.76 -30.47
CA VAL A 181 1.69 -7.67 -31.59
C VAL A 181 2.44 -7.37 -32.89
N ALA A 182 3.37 -6.41 -32.86
CA ALA A 182 4.17 -6.05 -34.03
C ALA A 182 5.03 -7.21 -34.55
N SER A 183 5.53 -8.08 -33.66
CA SER A 183 6.35 -9.25 -34.02
C SER A 183 5.56 -10.46 -34.52
N CYS A 184 4.31 -10.62 -34.05
CA CYS A 184 3.45 -11.75 -34.41
C CYS A 184 2.57 -11.48 -35.63
N GLY A 185 2.35 -10.21 -35.98
CA GLY A 185 1.58 -9.82 -37.16
C GLY A 185 2.35 -10.07 -38.46
N ARG A 186 1.90 -11.04 -39.25
CA ARG A 186 1.99 -10.91 -40.71
C ARG A 186 0.76 -10.14 -41.17
N TRP A 187 0.93 -8.83 -41.29
CA TRP A 187 -0.08 -7.89 -41.77
C TRP A 187 -0.38 -8.11 -43.25
#